data_AF-A0A365KA44-F1
#
_entry.id   AF-A0A365KA44-F1
#
_cell.length_a   1.000
_cell.length_b   1.000
_cell.length_c   1.000
_cell.angle_alpha   90.00
_cell.angle_beta   90.00
_cell.angle_gamma   90.00
#
_symmetry.space_group_name_H-M   'P 1'
#
loop_
_entity.id
_entity.type
_entity.pdbx_description
1 polymer ?
#
loop_
_entity_poly.entity_id
_entity_poly.type
_entity_poly.pdbx_seq_one_letter_code
_entity_poly.pdbx_strand_id
1 'polypeptide(L)' 'MTDFEELKAQLEAKHQKEIGSIISDLYIGKDLGPAVGAKELGIPRRAFVYFVQQCGLQSAKYELIKKKALSSISLAAAAF' A
#
# COMPACT_ATOMS: atom_id res chain seq x y z
N MET A 1 -9.89 15.32 15.41
CA MET A 1 -8.52 14.84 15.19
C MET A 1 -8.62 13.33 15.27
N THR A 2 -9.15 12.77 14.17
CA THR A 2 -8.46 11.88 13.22
C THR A 2 -8.39 10.45 13.76
N ASP A 3 -9.57 9.81 13.89
CA ASP A 3 -9.77 8.39 14.20
C ASP A 3 -8.85 7.46 13.37
N PHE A 4 -8.44 7.90 12.19
CA PHE A 4 -7.53 7.18 11.29
C PHE A 4 -6.07 7.15 11.78
N GLU A 5 -5.57 8.16 12.50
CA GLU A 5 -4.20 8.14 13.06
C GLU A 5 -4.09 7.18 14.23
N GLU A 6 -5.11 7.12 15.09
CA GLU A 6 -5.16 6.14 16.18
C GLU A 6 -5.27 4.71 15.63
N LEU A 7 -6.12 4.50 14.62
CA LEU A 7 -6.20 3.21 13.92
C LEU A 7 -4.85 2.84 13.31
N LYS A 8 -4.16 3.79 12.66
CA LYS A 8 -2.83 3.58 12.10
C LYS A 8 -1.86 3.12 13.17
N ALA A 9 -1.74 3.86 14.27
CA ALA A 9 -0.80 3.55 15.36
C ALA A 9 -1.10 2.18 16.00
N GLN A 10 -2.37 1.83 16.19
CA GLN A 10 -2.77 0.51 16.71
C GLN A 10 -2.36 -0.63 15.76
N LEU A 11 -2.56 -0.44 14.46
CA LEU A 11 -2.19 -1.41 13.44
C LEU A 11 -0.67 -1.57 13.33
N GLU A 12 0.07 -0.47 13.37
CA GLU A 12 1.54 -0.49 13.36
C GLU A 12 2.12 -1.14 14.61
N ALA A 13 1.56 -0.86 15.78
CA ALA A 13 1.95 -1.50 17.03
C ALA A 13 1.63 -3.00 17.04
N LYS A 14 0.45 -3.40 16.53
CA LYS A 14 -0.01 -4.79 16.53
C LYS A 14 0.79 -5.68 15.57
N HIS A 15 1.18 -5.15 14.42
CA HIS A 15 1.87 -5.92 13.38
C HIS A 15 3.37 -5.61 13.30
N GLN A 16 3.88 -4.65 14.08
CA GLN A 16 5.27 -4.14 14.03
C GLN A 16 5.73 -3.79 12.60
N LYS A 17 4.80 -3.32 11.78
CA LYS A 17 5.02 -2.98 10.38
C LYS A 17 4.28 -1.70 10.06
N GLU A 18 4.80 -0.91 9.14
CA GLU A 18 4.09 0.29 8.68
C GLU A 18 2.75 -0.07 8.04
N ILE A 19 1.73 0.78 8.25
CA ILE A 19 0.37 0.56 7.75
C ILE A 19 0.33 0.27 6.24
N GLY A 20 1.21 0.91 5.47
CA GLY A 20 1.34 0.70 4.02
C GLY A 20 1.82 -0.69 3.65
N SER A 21 2.74 -1.27 4.42
CA SER A 21 3.20 -2.66 4.22
C SER A 21 2.11 -3.66 4.60
N ILE A 22 1.39 -3.41 5.70
CA ILE A 22 0.29 -4.26 6.14
C ILE A 22 -0.82 -4.32 5.08
N ILE A 23 -1.22 -3.16 4.56
CA ILE A 23 -2.25 -3.06 3.53
C ILE A 23 -1.76 -3.61 2.20
N SER A 24 -0.48 -3.42 1.84
CA SER A 24 0.10 -4.02 0.64
C SER A 24 0.09 -5.55 0.72
N ASP A 25 0.47 -6.11 1.87
CA ASP A 25 0.46 -7.56 2.07
C ASP A 25 -0.95 -8.14 1.95
N LEU A 26 -1.94 -7.47 2.53
CA LEU A 26 -3.35 -7.89 2.45
C LEU A 26 -3.94 -7.70 1.05
N TYR A 27 -3.75 -6.53 0.44
CA TYR A 27 -4.39 -6.14 -0.82
C TYR A 27 -3.69 -6.69 -2.07
N ILE A 28 -2.36 -6.82 -2.02
CA ILE A 28 -1.53 -7.31 -3.13
C ILE A 28 -1.04 -8.74 -2.86
N GLY A 29 -0.55 -9.02 -1.65
CA GLY A 29 0.01 -10.34 -1.34
C GLY A 29 -1.06 -11.42 -1.22
N LYS A 30 -2.17 -11.12 -0.53
CA LYS A 30 -3.28 -12.05 -0.29
C LYS A 30 -4.50 -11.84 -1.20
N ASP A 31 -4.44 -10.87 -2.11
CA ASP A 31 -5.54 -10.48 -3.02
C ASP A 31 -6.87 -10.21 -2.30
N LEU A 32 -6.80 -9.69 -1.06
CA LEU A 32 -7.99 -9.43 -0.26
C LEU A 32 -8.61 -8.09 -0.64
N GLY A 33 -9.87 -8.13 -1.07
CA GLY A 33 -10.66 -6.93 -1.33
C GLY A 33 -10.83 -6.04 -0.08
N PRO A 34 -11.15 -4.76 -0.25
CA PRO A 34 -11.17 -3.78 0.85
C PRO A 34 -12.21 -4.08 1.93
N ALA A 35 -13.23 -4.88 1.62
CA ALA A 35 -14.18 -5.37 2.62
C ALA A 35 -13.57 -6.45 3.53
N VAL A 36 -12.78 -7.36 2.95
CA VAL A 36 -12.19 -8.49 3.67
C VAL A 36 -10.95 -8.04 4.43
N GLY A 37 -10.08 -7.23 3.81
CA GLY A 37 -8.92 -6.64 4.48
C GLY A 37 -9.29 -5.75 5.66
N ALA A 38 -10.38 -4.98 5.55
CA ALA A 38 -10.90 -4.20 6.68
C ALA A 38 -11.36 -5.09 7.84
N LYS A 39 -12.03 -6.20 7.52
CA LYS A 39 -12.51 -7.17 8.52
C LYS A 39 -11.36 -7.88 9.24
N GLU A 40 -10.34 -8.29 8.49
CA GLU A 40 -9.11 -8.90 9.05
C GLU A 40 -8.38 -7.94 10.00
N LEU A 41 -8.34 -6.65 9.64
CA LEU A 41 -7.72 -5.61 10.46
C LEU A 41 -8.62 -5.12 11.61
N GLY A 42 -9.90 -5.52 11.63
CA GLY A 42 -10.87 -5.06 12.62
C GLY A 42 -11.22 -3.58 12.49
N ILE A 43 -11.08 -3.00 11.30
CA ILE A 43 -11.30 -1.57 11.04
C ILE A 43 -12.50 -1.34 10.12
N PRO A 44 -13.11 -0.14 10.13
CA PRO A 44 -14.15 0.20 9.18
C PRO A 44 -13.62 0.21 7.74
N ARG A 45 -14.42 -0.28 6.80
CA ARG A 45 -14.07 -0.33 5.36
C ARG A 45 -13.62 1.03 4.80
N ARG A 46 -14.19 2.13 5.30
CA ARG A 46 -13.78 3.49 4.91
C ARG A 46 -12.34 3.80 5.33
N ALA A 47 -11.91 3.38 6.52
CA ALA A 47 -10.52 3.53 6.96
C ALA A 47 -9.58 2.73 6.08
N PHE A 48 -9.93 1.48 5.74
CA PHE A 48 -9.13 0.67 4.85
C PHE A 48 -8.94 1.32 3.47
N VAL A 49 -10.04 1.78 2.85
CA VAL A 49 -9.97 2.48 1.56
C VAL A 49 -9.16 3.79 1.67
N TYR A 50 -9.34 4.53 2.77
CA TYR A 50 -8.57 5.74 3.05
C TYR A 50 -7.07 5.44 3.12
N PHE A 51 -6.65 4.40 3.85
CA PHE A 51 -5.24 4.03 3.93
C PHE A 51 -4.70 3.47 2.59
N VAL A 52 -5.49 2.73 1.81
CA VAL A 52 -5.09 2.29 0.45
C VAL A 52 -4.78 3.51 -0.44
N GLN A 53 -5.61 4.55 -0.36
CA GLN A 53 -5.37 5.82 -1.06
C GLN A 53 -4.20 6.60 -0.45
N GLN A 54 -4.11 6.70 0.88
CA GLN A 54 -3.14 7.52 1.59
C GLN A 54 -1.72 6.97 1.52
N CYS A 55 -1.55 5.65 1.65
CA CYS A 55 -0.29 4.97 1.39
C CYS A 55 0.07 5.00 -0.10
N GLY A 56 -0.81 5.55 -0.95
CA GLY A 56 -0.58 5.72 -2.36
C GLY A 56 -0.19 4.39 -2.98
N LEU A 57 -0.74 3.24 -2.56
CA LEU A 57 -0.39 1.96 -3.19
C LEU A 57 -0.66 2.00 -4.70
N GLN A 58 -1.66 2.78 -5.09
CA GLN A 58 -1.95 3.08 -6.49
C GLN A 58 -0.79 3.86 -7.15
N SER A 59 -0.27 4.90 -6.49
CA SER A 59 0.86 5.72 -6.94
C SER A 59 2.22 5.00 -6.82
N ALA A 60 2.43 4.16 -5.82
CA ALA A 60 3.62 3.35 -5.61
C ALA A 60 3.69 2.20 -6.61
N LYS A 61 2.56 1.58 -6.95
CA LYS A 61 2.47 0.65 -8.09
C LYS A 61 2.77 1.39 -9.39
N TYR A 62 2.26 2.62 -9.56
CA TYR A 62 2.54 3.45 -10.73
C TYR A 62 4.01 3.89 -10.83
N GLU A 63 4.61 4.33 -9.73
CA GLU A 63 6.02 4.72 -9.61
C GLU A 63 6.95 3.51 -9.80
N LEU A 64 6.61 2.33 -9.26
CA LEU A 64 7.37 1.10 -9.51
C LEU A 64 7.30 0.69 -10.99
N ILE A 65 6.13 0.79 -11.63
CA ILE A 65 5.98 0.54 -13.07
C ILE A 65 6.79 1.57 -13.87
N LYS A 66 6.74 2.86 -13.51
CA LYS A 66 7.48 3.94 -14.17
C LYS A 66 8.99 3.80 -14.00
N LYS A 67 9.46 3.43 -12.81
CA LYS A 67 10.89 3.21 -12.49
C LYS A 67 11.43 1.96 -13.20
N LYS A 68 10.61 0.91 -13.33
CA LYS A 68 10.94 -0.29 -14.13
C LYS A 68 10.96 0.00 -15.64
N ALA A 69 10.07 0.86 -16.14
CA ALA A 69 10.09 1.32 -17.53
C ALA A 69 11.31 2.23 -17.83
N LEU A 70 11.74 3.04 -16.87
CA LEU A 70 12.95 3.88 -16.97
C LEU A 70 14.24 3.05 -16.96
N SER A 71 14.30 1.95 -16.20
CA SER A 71 15.50 1.09 -16.20
C SER A 71 15.68 0.30 -17.49
N SER A 72 14.60 0.00 -18.24
CA SER A 72 14.70 -0.63 -19.56
C SER A 72 15.18 0.31 -20.68
N ILE A 73 15.02 1.62 -20.52
CA ILE A 73 15.47 2.62 -21.52
C ILE A 73 16.96 2.94 -21.37
N SER A 74 17.53 2.80 -20.16
CA SER A 74 18.94 3.06 -19.90
C SER A 74 19.91 2.05 -20.52
N LEU A 75 19.46 0.85 -20.90
CA LEU A 75 20.33 -0.19 -21.48
C LEU A 75 20.42 -0.11 -23.02
N ALA A 76 19.53 0.63 -23.67
CA ALA A 76 19.56 0.82 -25.13
C ALA A 76 20.35 2.07 -25.57
N ALA A 77 20.60 3.03 -24.67
CA ALA A 77 21.29 4.28 -24.99
C ALA A 77 22.82 4.23 -24.81
N ALA A 78 23.37 3.14 -24.27
CA ALA A 78 24.81 2.98 -24.03
C ALA A 78 25.52 2.09 -25.09
N ALA A 79 24.84 1.76 -26.19
CA ALA A 79 25.35 0.86 -27.22
C ALA A 79 25.45 1.50 -28.63
N PHE A 80 25.60 2.83 -28.70
CA PHE A 80 25.89 3.55 -29.94
C PHE A 80 27.03 4.54 -29.76
#